data_AF-A0A6B1DRW9-F1
#
_entry.id   AF-A0A6B1DRW9-F1
#
_cell.length_a   1.000
_cell.length_b   1.000
_cell.length_c   1.000
_cell.angle_alpha   90.00
_cell.angle_beta   90.00
_cell.angle_gamma   90.00
#
_symmetry.space_group_name_H-M   'P 1'
#
loop_
_entity.id
_entity.type
_entity.pdbx_description
1 polymer ?
#
loop_
_entity_poly.entity_id
_entity_poly.type
_entity_poly.pdbx_seq_one_letter_code
_entity_poly.pdbx_strand_id
1 'polypeptide(L)' 'MSYHVFTRYVKVTFLKGATLCPVPPGSGKDLDSRWVDIYEGGFDKERMATWIQQAATLPGWRGF' A
#
# COMPACT_ATOMS: atom_id res chain seq x y z
N MET A 1 -5.24 -1.91 -6.19
CA MET A 1 -4.11 -1.09 -5.70
C MET A 1 -4.15 0.23 -6.44
N SER A 2 -3.83 1.35 -5.80
CA SER A 2 -3.74 2.66 -6.44
C SER A 2 -2.50 3.42 -5.99
N TYR A 3 -2.04 4.38 -6.80
CA TYR A 3 -0.98 5.30 -6.41
C TYR A 3 -1.36 6.74 -6.78
N HIS A 4 -0.90 7.68 -5.97
CA HIS A 4 -1.10 9.11 -6.18
C HIS A 4 0.24 9.83 -6.04
N VAL A 5 0.57 10.68 -7.00
CA VAL A 5 1.80 11.47 -6.99
C VAL A 5 1.47 12.87 -6.49
N PHE A 6 2.07 13.25 -5.37
CA PHE A 6 2.00 14.59 -4.81
C PHE A 6 3.33 15.31 -5.02
N THR A 7 3.35 16.62 -4.80
CA THR A 7 4.54 17.47 -4.97
C THR A 7 5.75 17.02 -4.15
N ARG A 8 5.55 16.30 -3.03
CA ARG A 8 6.60 15.91 -2.09
C ARG A 8 6.77 14.41 -1.90
N TYR A 9 5.79 13.61 -2.30
CA TYR A 9 5.79 12.17 -2.06
C TYR A 9 4.85 11.44 -3.02
N VAL A 10 5.06 10.14 -3.17
CA VAL A 10 4.14 9.23 -3.85
C VAL A 10 3.42 8.40 -2.79
N LYS A 11 2.09 8.46 -2.77
CA LYS A 11 1.25 7.64 -1.90
C LYS A 11 0.86 6.36 -2.63
N VAL A 12 1.23 5.21 -2.09
CA VAL A 12 0.82 3.89 -2.61
C VAL A 12 -0.19 3.26 -1.66
N THR A 13 -1.38 2.96 -2.16
CA THR A 13 -2.51 2.48 -1.35
C THR A 13 -2.87 1.03 -1.71
N PHE A 14 -2.99 0.21 -0.66
CA PHE A 14 -3.36 -1.20 -0.73
C PHE A 14 -4.78 -1.38 -0.19
N LEU A 15 -5.63 -2.06 -0.98
CA LEU A 15 -7.04 -2.28 -0.64
C LEU A 15 -7.21 -3.09 0.65
N LYS A 16 -6.45 -4.18 0.78
CA LYS A 16 -6.36 -5.01 1.99
C LYS A 16 -5.01 -4.80 2.68
N GLY A 17 -4.65 -3.54 2.88
CA GLY A 17 -3.38 -3.15 3.45
C GLY A 17 -3.21 -3.59 4.91
N ALA A 18 -4.31 -3.69 5.67
CA ALA A 18 -4.30 -4.12 7.07
C ALA A 18 -3.86 -5.58 7.27
N THR A 19 -3.94 -6.42 6.24
CA THR A 19 -3.52 -7.84 6.29
C THR A 19 -2.08 -8.06 5.83
N LEU A 20 -1.36 -7.00 5.42
CA LEU A 20 0.03 -7.09 4.98
C LEU A 20 0.98 -7.09 6.18
N CYS A 21 2.11 -7.76 6.04
CA CYS A 21 3.15 -7.89 7.06
C CYS A 21 4.51 -7.42 6.50
N PRO A 22 5.11 -6.33 7.00
CA PRO A 22 4.59 -5.43 8.03
C PRO A 22 3.37 -4.62 7.54
N VAL A 23 2.51 -4.13 8.44
CA VAL A 23 1.36 -3.32 8.04
C VAL A 23 1.86 -1.94 7.55
N PRO A 24 1.44 -1.45 6.35
CA PRO A 24 1.79 -0.10 5.91
C PRO A 24 1.24 0.95 6.90
N PRO A 25 2.01 2.03 7.18
CA PRO A 25 1.75 2.91 8.31
C PRO A 25 0.51 3.80 8.16
N GLY A 26 0.12 4.14 6.93
CA GLY A 26 -0.99 5.04 6.67
C GLY A 26 -2.34 4.37 6.97
N SER A 27 -3.16 4.99 7.82
CA SER A 27 -4.51 4.52 8.18
C SER A 27 -5.56 5.57 7.82
N GLY A 28 -6.70 5.14 7.26
CA GLY A 28 -7.77 6.03 6.82
C GLY A 28 -9.13 5.69 7.42
N LYS A 29 -10.19 6.22 6.78
CA LYS A 29 -11.59 5.92 7.14
C LYS A 29 -11.97 4.47 6.88
N ASP A 30 -11.33 3.85 5.89
CA ASP A 30 -11.50 2.44 5.58
C ASP A 30 -10.56 1.62 6.48
N LEU A 31 -11.13 0.65 7.20
CA LEU A 31 -10.44 -0.18 8.19
C LEU A 31 -9.40 -1.10 7.54
N ASP A 32 -9.61 -1.52 6.30
CA ASP A 32 -8.74 -2.47 5.59
C ASP A 32 -7.69 -1.74 4.74
N SER A 33 -8.01 -0.54 4.27
CA SER A 33 -7.10 0.23 3.42
C SER A 33 -5.91 0.76 4.22
N ARG A 34 -4.70 0.48 3.73
CA ARG A 34 -3.46 1.07 4.26
C ARG A 34 -2.62 1.62 3.12
N TRP A 35 -1.76 2.59 3.44
CA TRP A 35 -0.84 3.16 2.46
C TRP A 35 0.53 3.44 3.04
N VAL A 36 1.46 3.70 2.13
CA VAL A 36 2.78 4.24 2.43
C VAL A 36 2.98 5.51 1.62
N ASP A 37 3.50 6.54 2.27
CA ASP A 37 3.92 7.78 1.64
C ASP A 37 5.43 7.72 1.41
N ILE A 38 5.82 7.68 0.15
CA ILE A 38 7.21 7.51 -0.28
C ILE A 38 7.76 8.89 -0.63
N TYR A 39 8.58 9.42 0.27
CA TYR A 39 9.32 10.65 0.05
C TYR A 39 10.58 10.39 -0.78
N GLU A 40 11.12 11.45 -1.36
CA GLU A 40 12.39 11.40 -2.07
C GLU A 40 13.51 10.81 -1.17
N GLY A 41 14.30 9.88 -1.71
CA GLY A 41 15.34 9.15 -0.96
C GLY A 41 14.83 8.12 0.05
N GLY A 42 13.52 8.04 0.30
CA GLY A 42 12.90 7.13 1.28
C GLY A 42 12.33 5.84 0.70
N PHE A 43 12.70 5.47 -0.54
CA PHE A 43 12.15 4.29 -1.20
C PHE A 43 12.82 2.99 -0.73
N ASP A 44 12.12 2.24 0.12
CA ASP A 44 12.51 0.89 0.52
C ASP A 44 11.97 -0.14 -0.50
N LYS A 45 12.86 -0.59 -1.39
CA LYS A 45 12.53 -1.51 -2.48
C LYS A 45 12.13 -2.91 -1.98
N GLU A 46 12.79 -3.43 -0.95
CA GLU A 46 12.53 -4.77 -0.43
C GLU A 46 11.17 -4.83 0.26
N ARG A 47 10.85 -3.79 1.04
CA ARG A 47 9.55 -3.66 1.69
C ARG A 47 8.43 -3.49 0.68
N MET A 48 8.63 -2.68 -0.36
CA MET A 48 7.65 -2.52 -1.44
C MET A 48 7.40 -3.84 -2.18
N ALA A 49 8.46 -4.58 -2.53
CA ALA A 49 8.32 -5.88 -3.19
C ALA A 49 7.55 -6.88 -2.32
N THR A 50 7.83 -6.92 -1.03
CA THR A 50 7.11 -7.76 -0.05
C THR A 50 5.62 -7.43 -0.02
N TRP A 51 5.26 -6.16 0.06
CA TRP A 51 3.86 -5.74 0.04
C TRP A 51 3.15 -6.06 -1.27
N ILE A 52 3.81 -5.85 -2.42
CA ILE A 52 3.23 -6.17 -3.72
C ILE A 52 3.00 -7.69 -3.85
N GLN A 53 3.95 -8.51 -3.43
CA GLN A 53 3.83 -9.97 -3.45
C GLN A 53 2.65 -10.44 -2.58
N GLN A 54 2.55 -9.95 -1.35
CA GLN A 54 1.44 -10.28 -0.46
C GLN A 54 0.11 -9.77 -1.00
N ALA A 55 0.05 -8.54 -1.52
CA ALA A 55 -1.17 -8.00 -2.10
C ALA A 55 -1.63 -8.77 -3.34
N ALA A 56 -0.70 -9.35 -4.11
CA ALA A 56 -0.98 -10.18 -5.29
C ALA A 56 -1.55 -11.57 -4.94
N THR A 57 -1.25 -12.12 -3.76
CA THR A 57 -1.83 -13.40 -3.30
C THR A 57 -3.22 -13.24 -2.70
N LEU A 58 -3.58 -12.02 -2.29
CA LEU A 58 -4.92 -11.73 -1.78
C LEU A 58 -5.95 -11.79 -2.92
N PRO A 59 -7.14 -12.34 -2.65
CA PRO A 59 -8.22 -12.29 -3.63
C PRO A 59 -8.51 -10.83 -3.97
N GLY A 60 -8.38 -10.51 -5.26
CA GLY A 60 -8.72 -9.21 -5.81
C GLY A 60 -10.19 -8.86 -5.57
N TRP A 61 -10.58 -7.65 -5.92
CA TRP A 61 -11.96 -7.21 -5.82
C TRP A 61 -12.86 -8.10 -6.72
N ARG A 62 -13.75 -8.88 -6.10
CA ARG A 62 -14.73 -9.76 -6.78
C ARG A 62 -16.11 -9.09 -6.88
N GLY A 63 -16.15 -7.83 -7.31
CA GLY A 63 -17.41 -7.08 -7.37
C GLY A 63 -18.39 -7.60 -8.43
N PHE A 64 -19.67 -7.66 -8.04
CA PHE A 64 -20.92 -8.03 -8.74
C PHE A 64 -20.91 -9.25 -9.66
#